data_AF-A0A2D4JLK0-F1
#
_entry.id   AF-A0A2D4JLK0-F1
#
_cell.length_a   1.000
_cell.length_b   1.000
_cell.length_c   1.000
_cell.angle_alpha   90.00
_cell.angle_beta   90.00
_cell.angle_gamma   90.00
#
_symmetry.space_group_name_H-M   'P 1'
#
loop_
_entity.id
_entity.type
_entity.pdbx_description
1 polymer ?
#
loop_
_entity_poly.entity_id
_entity_poly.type
_entity_poly.pdbx_seq_one_letter_code
_entity_poly.pdbx_strand_id
1 'polypeptide(L)'
;KKLFKPCASQRLFLPLILSNVDSLLYVDTDILFLRPVDDIWSFLKKFNSTQIAAMAPEHEEPRIGWYNRFARHPYYGKTGINSGVMLMNMTRIRRKYFKNDMTSVQL
;
A
#
# COMPACT_ATOMS: atom_id res chain seq x y z
N LYS A 1 -12.80 -1.27 -20.42
CA LYS A 1 -12.34 -2.21 -19.36
C LYS A 1 -12.53 -1.51 -18.01
N LYS A 2 -13.42 -1.98 -17.13
CA LYS A 2 -13.59 -1.38 -15.79
C LYS A 2 -12.36 -1.74 -14.95
N LEU A 3 -11.51 -0.75 -14.68
CA LEU A 3 -10.31 -0.90 -13.87
C LEU A 3 -10.74 -0.91 -12.39
N PHE A 4 -10.63 -2.07 -11.74
CA PHE A 4 -10.85 -2.32 -10.31
C PHE A 4 -12.21 -1.86 -9.72
N LYS A 5 -12.56 -2.39 -8.55
CA LYS A 5 -13.77 -1.94 -7.82
C LYS A 5 -13.45 -0.58 -7.18
N PRO A 6 -14.42 0.35 -7.05
CA PRO A 6 -14.18 1.69 -6.48
C PRO A 6 -13.45 1.67 -5.12
N CYS A 7 -13.81 0.73 -4.24
CA CYS A 7 -13.18 0.56 -2.93
C CYS A 7 -11.68 0.22 -3.02
N ALA A 8 -11.25 -0.51 -4.05
CA ALA A 8 -9.85 -0.84 -4.25
C ALA A 8 -9.02 0.41 -4.60
N SER A 9 -9.61 1.33 -5.38
CA SER A 9 -8.93 2.56 -5.82
C SER A 9 -8.97 3.69 -4.79
N GLN A 10 -9.90 3.67 -3.83
CA GLN A 10 -10.04 4.72 -2.81
C GLN A 10 -8.74 4.97 -2.04
N ARG A 11 -7.97 3.90 -1.75
CA ARG A 11 -6.70 3.99 -1.01
C ARG A 11 -5.66 4.92 -1.66
N LEU A 12 -5.73 5.10 -2.99
CA LEU A 12 -4.84 5.99 -3.74
C LEU A 12 -5.04 7.47 -3.35
N PHE A 13 -6.21 7.82 -2.84
CA PHE A 13 -6.59 9.19 -2.50
C PHE A 13 -6.45 9.51 -1.01
N LEU A 14 -6.05 8.54 -0.17
CA LEU A 14 -5.84 8.78 1.27
C LEU A 14 -4.91 9.98 1.56
N PRO A 15 -3.81 10.23 0.81
CA PRO A 15 -2.95 11.39 1.05
C PRO A 15 -3.64 12.73 0.82
N LEU A 16 -4.62 12.76 -0.08
CA LEU A 16 -5.42 13.95 -0.41
C LEU A 16 -6.57 14.14 0.58
N ILE A 17 -7.26 13.07 0.96
CA ILE A 17 -8.43 13.12 1.84
C ILE A 17 -8.00 13.39 3.30
N LEU A 18 -6.90 12.79 3.74
CA LEU A 18 -6.37 12.91 5.10
C LEU A 18 -5.19 13.88 5.14
N SER A 19 -5.46 15.14 4.81
CA SER A 19 -4.44 16.19 4.67
C SER A 19 -3.62 16.45 5.94
N ASN A 20 -4.24 16.28 7.12
CA ASN A 20 -3.64 16.58 8.43
C ASN A 20 -3.12 15.33 9.18
N VAL A 21 -3.08 14.16 8.52
CA VAL A 21 -2.56 12.93 9.11
C VAL A 21 -1.15 12.68 8.58
N ASP A 22 -0.18 12.50 9.48
CA ASP A 22 1.23 12.29 9.13
C ASP A 22 1.55 10.86 8.72
N SER A 23 0.90 9.89 9.37
CA SER A 23 1.10 8.46 9.13
C SER A 23 -0.16 7.70 9.51
N LEU A 24 -0.40 6.57 8.86
CA LEU A 24 -1.54 5.70 9.16
C LEU A 24 -1.21 4.24 8.87
N LEU A 25 -2.00 3.36 9.47
CA LEU A 25 -2.06 1.94 9.10
C LEU A 25 -3.41 1.71 8.41
N TYR A 26 -3.39 1.46 7.11
CA TYR A 26 -4.57 1.03 6.35
C TYR A 26 -4.79 -0.47 6.56
N VAL A 27 -6.05 -0.85 6.77
CA VAL A 27 -6.44 -2.22 7.11
C VAL A 27 -7.77 -2.54 6.40
N ASP A 28 -7.80 -3.63 5.63
CA ASP A 28 -9.04 -4.15 5.05
C ASP A 28 -9.97 -4.69 6.17
N THR A 29 -11.28 -4.71 5.91
CA THR A 29 -12.30 -5.04 6.92
C THR A 29 -12.30 -6.51 7.36
N ASP A 30 -11.61 -7.38 6.61
CA ASP A 30 -11.52 -8.83 6.83
C ASP A 30 -10.21 -9.26 7.53
N ILE A 31 -9.47 -8.31 8.11
CA ILE A 31 -8.21 -8.58 8.82
C ILE A 31 -8.45 -8.84 10.31
N LEU A 32 -7.80 -9.89 10.82
CA LEU A 32 -7.72 -10.20 12.26
C LEU A 32 -6.28 -9.97 12.76
N PHE A 33 -6.12 -9.13 13.79
CA PHE A 33 -4.83 -8.94 14.45
C PHE A 33 -4.61 -10.00 15.53
N LEU A 34 -3.54 -10.78 15.37
CA LEU A 34 -3.12 -11.80 16.35
C LEU A 34 -2.02 -11.31 17.30
N ARG A 35 -1.49 -10.10 17.07
CA ARG A 35 -0.42 -9.45 17.81
C ARG A 35 -0.74 -7.97 18.01
N PRO A 36 -0.11 -7.29 18.98
CA PRO A 36 -0.29 -5.85 19.18
C PRO A 36 -0.01 -5.06 17.89
N VAL A 37 -0.90 -4.14 17.57
CA VAL A 37 -0.77 -3.30 16.36
C VAL A 37 0.47 -2.40 16.42
N ASP A 38 0.92 -2.05 17.62
CA ASP A 38 2.15 -1.28 17.87
C ASP A 38 3.40 -1.95 17.28
N ASP A 39 3.43 -3.28 17.17
CA ASP A 39 4.54 -4.01 16.53
C ASP A 39 4.69 -3.57 15.08
N ILE A 40 3.57 -3.47 14.34
CA ILE A 40 3.53 -3.00 12.96
C ILE A 40 3.85 -1.51 12.92
N TRP A 41 3.24 -0.71 13.79
CA TRP A 41 3.47 0.73 13.85
C TRP A 41 4.94 1.08 14.06
N SER A 42 5.66 0.27 14.86
CA SER A 42 7.09 0.46 15.13
C SER A 42 7.96 0.46 13.88
N PHE A 43 7.52 -0.15 12.77
CA PHE A 43 8.26 -0.14 11.50
C PHE A 43 8.39 1.26 10.89
N LEU A 44 7.52 2.22 11.23
CA LEU A 44 7.71 3.63 10.82
C LEU A 44 9.07 4.18 11.26
N LYS A 45 9.55 3.76 12.45
CA LYS A 45 10.87 4.17 12.98
C LYS A 45 12.04 3.58 12.18
N LYS A 46 11.80 2.52 11.40
CA LYS A 46 12.80 1.88 10.53
C LYS A 46 12.85 2.51 9.14
N PHE A 47 11.95 3.44 8.81
CA PHE A 47 11.96 4.10 7.50
C PHE A 47 13.13 5.09 7.42
N ASN A 48 14.02 4.90 6.45
CA ASN A 48 15.01 5.90 6.06
C ASN A 48 14.37 7.00 5.19
N SER A 49 15.14 7.94 4.65
CA SER A 49 14.63 9.10 3.89
C SER A 49 13.80 8.76 2.65
N THR A 50 13.84 7.52 2.17
CA THR A 50 13.23 7.11 0.89
C THR A 50 11.90 6.37 1.04
N GLN A 51 11.69 5.59 2.12
CA GLN A 51 10.47 4.81 2.26
C GLN A 51 9.27 5.72 2.57
N ILE A 52 8.19 5.45 1.84
CA ILE A 52 6.90 6.15 1.96
C ILE A 52 5.79 5.24 2.49
N ALA A 53 5.93 3.92 2.32
CA ALA A 53 5.00 2.92 2.80
C ALA A 53 5.71 1.58 3.00
N ALA A 54 5.11 0.69 3.80
CA ALA A 54 5.51 -0.70 3.96
C ALA A 54 4.31 -1.62 3.77
N MET A 55 4.56 -2.75 3.12
CA MET A 55 3.58 -3.76 2.73
C MET A 55 4.21 -5.14 2.85
N ALA A 56 3.40 -6.17 3.06
CA ALA A 56 3.86 -7.55 3.09
C ALA A 56 3.81 -8.19 1.68
N PRO A 57 4.59 -9.27 1.44
CA PRO A 57 4.37 -10.13 0.28
C PRO A 57 2.92 -10.64 0.24
N GLU A 58 2.40 -10.87 -0.97
CA GLU A 58 1.00 -11.33 -1.12
C GLU A 58 0.79 -12.76 -0.64
N HIS A 59 1.76 -13.64 -0.89
CA HIS A 59 1.79 -15.02 -0.41
C HIS A 59 3.21 -15.41 0.05
N GLU A 60 3.28 -16.44 0.89
CA GLU A 60 4.53 -17.09 1.30
C GLU A 60 5.04 -18.11 0.25
N GLU A 61 4.12 -18.83 -0.40
CA GLU A 61 4.42 -19.88 -1.38
C GLU A 61 4.12 -19.40 -2.82
N PRO A 62 5.16 -19.22 -3.68
CA PRO A 62 4.97 -18.74 -5.05
C PRO A 62 4.08 -19.61 -5.93
N ARG A 63 3.97 -20.92 -5.68
CA ARG A 63 3.16 -21.82 -6.51
C ARG A 63 1.66 -21.56 -6.41
N ILE A 64 1.20 -20.94 -5.31
CA ILE A 64 -0.22 -20.68 -5.06
C ILE A 64 -0.60 -19.20 -5.17
N GLY A 65 0.38 -18.30 -5.20
CA GLY A 65 0.17 -16.86 -5.22
C GLY A 65 -0.62 -16.35 -6.43
N TRP A 66 -1.47 -15.34 -6.22
CA TRP A 66 -2.30 -14.78 -7.29
C TRP A 66 -1.44 -14.18 -8.40
N TYR A 67 -0.39 -13.44 -8.02
CA TYR A 67 0.54 -12.83 -8.97
C TYR A 67 1.22 -13.86 -9.87
N ASN A 68 1.72 -14.96 -9.30
CA ASN A 68 2.43 -16.00 -10.06
C ASN A 68 1.51 -16.73 -11.06
N ARG A 69 0.23 -16.89 -10.72
CA ARG A 69 -0.73 -17.65 -11.52
C ARG A 69 -1.47 -16.81 -12.56
N PHE A 70 -1.71 -15.53 -12.27
CA PHE A 70 -2.67 -14.73 -13.02
C PHE A 70 -2.13 -13.37 -13.51
N ALA A 71 -1.07 -12.82 -12.90
CA ALA A 71 -0.56 -11.52 -13.33
C ALA A 71 0.07 -11.62 -14.74
N ARG A 72 -0.35 -10.72 -15.63
CA ARG A 72 0.19 -10.56 -17.00
C ARG A 72 1.01 -9.29 -17.16
N HIS A 73 1.52 -8.76 -16.05
CA HIS A 73 2.33 -7.56 -15.97
C HIS A 73 3.44 -7.76 -14.95
N PRO A 74 4.53 -6.97 -15.00
CA PRO A 74 5.55 -6.99 -13.96
C PRO A 74 4.97 -6.70 -12.58
N TYR A 75 5.54 -7.32 -11.54
CA TYR A 75 5.20 -7.09 -10.14
C TYR A 75 6.47 -7.19 -9.28
N TYR A 76 6.39 -6.63 -8.07
CA TYR A 76 7.52 -6.57 -7.15
C TYR A 76 7.68 -7.89 -6.37
N GLY A 77 8.93 -8.33 -6.17
CA GLY A 77 9.23 -9.54 -5.39
C GLY A 77 8.82 -10.84 -6.08
N LYS A 78 8.90 -11.97 -5.34
CA LYS A 78 8.57 -13.30 -5.87
C LYS A 78 7.07 -13.57 -5.96
N THR A 79 6.30 -12.96 -5.06
CA THR A 79 4.86 -13.24 -4.89
C THR A 79 3.99 -12.00 -5.02
N GLY A 80 4.55 -10.85 -5.41
CA GLY A 80 3.82 -9.59 -5.38
C GLY A 80 3.64 -9.05 -3.96
N ILE A 81 2.75 -8.07 -3.81
CA ILE A 81 2.53 -7.34 -2.57
C ILE A 81 1.05 -7.39 -2.16
N ASN A 82 0.82 -7.57 -0.86
CA ASN A 82 -0.52 -7.49 -0.28
C ASN A 82 -0.85 -6.03 0.07
N SER A 83 -2.02 -5.56 -0.37
CA SER A 83 -2.47 -4.19 -0.09
C SER A 83 -3.54 -4.08 1.00
N GLY A 84 -3.98 -5.19 1.57
CA GLY A 84 -4.97 -5.21 2.65
C GLY A 84 -4.43 -4.74 3.99
N VAL A 85 -3.10 -4.70 4.18
CA VAL A 85 -2.46 -4.00 5.30
C VAL A 85 -1.32 -3.15 4.76
N MET A 86 -1.39 -1.82 4.96
CA MET A 86 -0.37 -0.89 4.49
C MET A 86 -0.02 0.13 5.56
N LEU A 87 1.25 0.16 5.97
CA LEU A 87 1.77 1.20 6.85
C LEU A 87 2.28 2.36 6.00
N MET A 88 1.72 3.55 6.16
CA MET A 88 1.92 4.67 5.24
C MET A 88 2.46 5.90 5.97
N ASN A 89 3.53 6.49 5.45
CA ASN A 89 4.01 7.81 5.84
C ASN A 89 3.43 8.86 4.89
N MET A 90 2.28 9.41 5.26
CA MET A 90 1.47 10.30 4.43
C MET A 90 2.21 11.60 4.10
N THR A 91 2.98 12.12 5.05
CA THR A 91 3.76 13.35 4.84
C THR A 91 4.83 13.16 3.77
N ARG A 92 5.48 12.00 3.68
CA ARG A 92 6.41 11.71 2.58
C ARG A 92 5.70 11.38 1.28
N ILE A 93 4.56 10.68 1.33
CA ILE A 93 3.77 10.38 0.11
C ILE A 93 3.36 11.70 -0.58
N ARG A 94 2.84 12.68 0.16
CA ARG A 94 2.49 14.01 -0.38
C ARG A 94 3.68 14.75 -0.98
N ARG A 95 4.90 14.54 -0.46
CA ARG A 95 6.12 15.14 -1.01
C ARG A 95 6.64 14.45 -2.29
N LYS A 96 6.02 13.35 -2.73
CA LYS A 96 6.44 12.64 -3.95
C LYS A 96 5.57 13.04 -5.13
N TYR A 97 6.22 13.26 -6.27
CA TYR A 97 5.57 13.43 -7.55
C TYR A 97 5.32 12.06 -8.18
N PHE A 98 4.08 11.59 -8.12
CA PHE A 98 3.68 10.38 -8.85
C PHE A 98 3.30 10.75 -10.28
N LYS A 99 3.74 9.95 -11.25
CA LYS A 99 3.27 10.08 -12.63
C LYS A 99 1.80 9.65 -12.67
N ASN A 100 0.91 10.60 -12.92
CA ASN A 100 -0.45 10.32 -13.31
C ASN A 100 -0.58 10.57 -14.81
N ASP A 101 -0.63 9.50 -15.60
CA ASP A 101 -1.05 9.59 -17.02
C ASP A 101 -2.57 9.92 -17.13
N MET A 102 -3.27 10.05 -16.00
CA MET A 102 -4.62 10.59 -15.89
C MET A 102 -4.57 11.96 -15.23
N THR A 103 -4.24 12.99 -16.02
CA THR A 103 -4.13 14.41 -15.62
C THR A 103 -3.14 14.75 -14.49
N SER A 104 -2.45 15.88 -14.63
CA SER A 104 -1.57 16.43 -13.59
C SER A 104 -2.37 16.82 -12.36
N VAL A 105 -2.43 15.93 -11.37
CA VAL A 105 -2.91 16.26 -10.02
C VAL A 105 -1.69 16.45 -9.15
N GLN A 106 -1.55 17.66 -8.60
CA GLN A 106 -0.58 17.93 -7.55
C GLN A 106 -1.05 17.19 -6.29
N LEU A 107 -0.30 16.17 -5.87
CA LEU A 107 -0.52 15.44 -4.61
C LEU A 107 0.07 16.21 -3.42
#